data_AF-A0A9E5JVT6-F1
#
_entry.id   AF-A0A9E5JVT6-F1
#
_cell.length_a   1.000
_cell.length_b   1.000
_cell.length_c   1.000
_cell.angle_alpha   90.00
_cell.angle_beta   90.00
_cell.angle_gamma   90.00
#
_symmetry.space_group_name_H-M   'P 1'
#
loop_
_entity.id
_entity.type
_entity.pdbx_description
1 polymer ?
#
loop_
_entity_poly.entity_id
_entity_poly.type
_entity_poly.pdbx_seq_one_letter_code
_entity_poly.pdbx_strand_id
1 'polypeptide(L)'
;METPASPKLRPSRDRIIAVAMVTLAALLASGWIMRERQWATDLAESREDLRQTLHRLQTLSASTDQIRSAYIQRKAELENTRKKLESATARTQEDSRGKTPSSGVATEKPKDIAAVASLMEKISQAKLPAWAAVEKSPTAVRVLPGVGVPAGNEGFSAFGSLASLLTGLDSTSMLELIGRAEPGNDAWETAQERAHRLLSSAEKSLKGQTGRIRLRIEVVKGPRMEWRILPADATPSANPEAKPTHK
;
A
#
# COMPACT_ATOMS: atom_id res chain seq x y z
N MET A 1 -64.61 -75.82 -31.06
CA MET A 1 -65.26 -74.48 -31.02
C MET A 1 -64.16 -73.48 -30.73
N GLU A 2 -63.62 -72.83 -31.75
CA GLU A 2 -62.59 -71.80 -31.58
C GLU A 2 -63.26 -70.42 -31.69
N THR A 3 -63.12 -69.62 -30.63
CA THR A 3 -63.57 -68.23 -30.58
C THR A 3 -62.69 -67.37 -31.49
N PRO A 4 -63.25 -66.53 -32.38
CA PRO A 4 -62.43 -65.61 -33.15
C PRO A 4 -61.90 -64.51 -32.23
N ALA A 5 -60.57 -64.41 -32.16
CA ALA A 5 -59.83 -63.38 -31.45
C ALA A 5 -60.26 -61.97 -31.92
N SER A 6 -60.62 -61.11 -30.96
CA SER A 6 -60.97 -59.71 -31.22
C SER A 6 -59.80 -58.96 -31.86
N PRO A 7 -60.02 -58.17 -32.93
CA PRO A 7 -58.94 -57.48 -33.63
C PRO A 7 -58.36 -56.37 -32.74
N LYS A 8 -57.03 -56.36 -32.61
CA LYS A 8 -56.28 -55.27 -31.96
C LYS A 8 -56.52 -53.96 -32.73
N LEU A 9 -57.24 -53.03 -32.11
CA LEU A 9 -57.43 -51.65 -32.58
C LEU A 9 -56.07 -50.96 -32.67
N ARG A 10 -55.53 -50.83 -33.89
CA ARG A 10 -54.40 -49.94 -34.14
C ARG A 10 -54.86 -48.50 -33.87
N PRO A 11 -54.13 -47.71 -33.06
CA PRO A 11 -54.50 -46.32 -32.85
C PRO A 11 -54.46 -45.60 -34.20
N SER A 12 -55.49 -44.80 -34.48
CA SER A 12 -55.53 -43.98 -35.69
C SER A 12 -54.34 -43.02 -35.68
N ARG A 13 -53.80 -42.73 -36.88
CA ARG A 13 -52.67 -41.81 -37.08
C ARG A 13 -52.88 -40.48 -36.35
N ASP A 14 -54.14 -40.01 -36.31
CA ASP A 14 -54.53 -38.78 -35.63
C ASP A 14 -54.34 -38.84 -34.11
N ARG A 15 -54.53 -39.99 -33.47
CA ARG A 15 -54.27 -40.16 -32.03
C ARG A 15 -52.78 -40.09 -31.70
N ILE A 16 -51.93 -40.64 -32.58
CA ILE A 16 -50.47 -40.57 -32.40
C ILE A 16 -49.99 -39.13 -32.54
N ILE A 17 -50.49 -38.40 -33.53
CA ILE A 17 -50.18 -36.97 -33.72
C ILE A 17 -50.67 -36.15 -32.53
N ALA A 18 -51.89 -36.40 -32.04
CA ALA A 18 -52.43 -35.70 -30.88
C ALA A 18 -51.58 -35.91 -29.61
N VAL A 19 -51.18 -37.14 -29.32
CA VAL A 19 -50.31 -37.43 -28.17
C VAL A 19 -48.95 -36.75 -28.33
N ALA A 20 -48.35 -36.81 -29.52
CA ALA A 20 -47.08 -36.14 -29.80
C ALA A 20 -47.18 -34.61 -29.59
N MET A 21 -48.25 -33.98 -30.09
CA MET A 21 -48.49 -32.55 -29.92
C MET A 21 -48.74 -32.16 -28.46
N VAL A 22 -49.49 -32.98 -27.70
CA VAL A 22 -49.72 -32.74 -26.26
C VAL A 22 -48.40 -32.86 -25.48
N THR A 23 -47.58 -33.86 -25.77
CA THR A 23 -46.26 -34.00 -25.13
C THR A 23 -45.33 -32.84 -25.48
N LEU A 24 -45.34 -32.36 -26.72
CA LEU A 24 -44.55 -31.21 -27.15
C LEU A 24 -45.02 -29.91 -26.45
N ALA A 25 -46.34 -29.70 -26.39
CA ALA A 25 -46.92 -28.55 -25.70
C ALA A 25 -46.62 -28.58 -24.20
N ALA A 26 -46.67 -29.74 -23.56
CA ALA A 26 -46.30 -29.92 -22.16
C ALA A 26 -44.81 -29.62 -21.92
N LEU A 27 -43.92 -30.06 -22.82
CA LEU A 27 -42.48 -29.76 -22.74
C LEU A 27 -42.21 -28.26 -22.89
N LEU A 28 -42.84 -27.61 -23.88
CA LEU A 28 -42.71 -26.16 -24.08
C LEU A 28 -43.24 -25.37 -22.88
N ALA A 29 -44.40 -25.75 -22.34
CA ALA A 29 -44.97 -25.13 -21.15
C ALA A 29 -44.08 -25.33 -19.91
N SER A 30 -43.50 -26.53 -19.74
CA SER A 30 -42.58 -26.79 -18.62
C SER A 30 -41.30 -25.96 -18.72
N GLY A 31 -40.73 -25.81 -19.92
CA GLY A 31 -39.56 -24.97 -20.17
C GLY A 31 -39.85 -23.49 -19.95
N TRP A 32 -41.06 -23.05 -20.31
CA TRP A 32 -41.51 -21.67 -20.07
C TRP A 32 -41.66 -21.35 -18.58
N ILE A 33 -42.31 -22.23 -17.81
CA ILE A 33 -42.49 -22.05 -16.35
C ILE A 33 -41.14 -22.06 -15.62
N MET A 34 -40.19 -22.89 -16.04
CA MET A 34 -38.86 -22.91 -15.44
C MET A 34 -38.10 -21.61 -15.69
N ARG A 35 -38.25 -21.03 -16.89
CA ARG A 35 -37.65 -19.74 -17.27
C ARG A 35 -38.26 -18.58 -16.49
N GLU A 36 -39.57 -18.57 -16.25
CA GLU A 36 -40.22 -17.54 -15.42
C GLU A 36 -39.75 -17.60 -13.96
N ARG A 37 -39.56 -18.81 -13.42
CA ARG A 37 -39.01 -18.99 -12.07
C ARG A 37 -37.56 -18.52 -11.96
N GLN A 38 -36.75 -18.80 -12.99
CA GLN A 38 -35.38 -18.28 -13.08
C GLN A 38 -35.36 -16.75 -13.15
N TRP A 39 -36.24 -16.14 -13.94
CA TRP A 39 -36.34 -14.68 -13.96
C TRP A 39 -36.76 -14.08 -12.61
N ALA A 40 -37.66 -14.74 -11.87
CA ALA A 40 -38.03 -14.28 -10.53
C ALA A 40 -36.88 -14.38 -9.52
N THR A 41 -36.04 -15.43 -9.61
CA THR A 41 -34.84 -15.56 -8.76
C THR A 41 -33.76 -14.55 -9.15
N ASP A 42 -33.50 -14.35 -10.44
CA ASP A 42 -32.52 -13.39 -10.94
C ASP A 42 -32.91 -11.94 -10.55
N LEU A 43 -34.21 -11.62 -10.54
CA LEU A 43 -34.72 -10.33 -10.09
C LEU A 43 -34.61 -10.13 -8.57
N ALA A 44 -34.61 -11.21 -7.79
CA ALA A 44 -34.43 -11.17 -6.34
C ALA A 44 -32.95 -11.05 -5.96
N GLU A 45 -32.07 -11.81 -6.62
CA GLU A 45 -30.62 -11.75 -6.43
C GLU A 45 -30.07 -10.38 -6.81
N SER A 46 -30.49 -9.82 -7.96
CA SER A 46 -30.08 -8.47 -8.37
C SER A 46 -30.50 -7.36 -7.41
N ARG A 47 -31.64 -7.51 -6.71
CA ARG A 47 -32.07 -6.56 -5.67
C ARG A 47 -31.20 -6.65 -4.43
N GLU A 48 -30.75 -7.85 -4.05
CA GLU A 48 -29.89 -8.03 -2.90
C GLU A 48 -28.48 -7.53 -3.17
N ASP A 49 -27.95 -7.77 -4.38
CA ASP A 49 -26.69 -7.17 -4.83
C ASP A 49 -26.75 -5.64 -4.86
N LEU A 50 -27.88 -5.06 -5.28
CA LEU A 50 -28.12 -3.62 -5.21
C LEU A 50 -28.12 -3.09 -3.76
N ARG A 51 -28.73 -3.81 -2.82
CA ARG A 51 -28.70 -3.42 -1.39
C ARG A 51 -27.30 -3.50 -0.81
N GLN A 52 -26.55 -4.55 -1.13
CA GLN A 52 -25.18 -4.72 -0.67
C GLN A 52 -24.25 -3.65 -1.24
N THR A 53 -24.38 -3.32 -2.52
CA THR A 53 -23.59 -2.25 -3.17
C THR A 53 -23.95 -0.88 -2.60
N LEU A 54 -25.24 -0.59 -2.38
CA LEU A 54 -25.67 0.64 -1.72
C LEU A 54 -25.14 0.76 -0.28
N HIS A 55 -25.18 -0.34 0.49
CA HIS A 55 -24.62 -0.36 1.84
C HIS A 55 -23.11 -0.09 1.81
N ARG A 56 -22.36 -0.72 0.89
CA ARG A 56 -20.92 -0.45 0.70
C ARG A 56 -20.67 1.01 0.34
N LEU A 57 -21.46 1.59 -0.57
CA LEU A 57 -21.35 3.00 -0.95
C LEU A 57 -21.62 3.95 0.22
N GLN A 58 -22.62 3.65 1.06
CA GLN A 58 -22.90 4.44 2.27
C GLN A 58 -21.77 4.34 3.31
N THR A 59 -21.19 3.15 3.49
CA THR A 59 -20.02 3.00 4.38
C THR A 59 -18.81 3.78 3.85
N LEU A 60 -18.60 3.80 2.54
CA LEU A 60 -17.53 4.57 1.91
C LEU A 60 -17.78 6.08 2.01
N SER A 61 -19.02 6.55 1.82
CA SER A 61 -19.35 7.97 1.99
C SER A 61 -19.16 8.42 3.44
N ALA A 62 -19.62 7.64 4.41
CA ALA A 62 -19.41 7.91 5.83
C ALA A 62 -17.92 7.96 6.19
N SER A 63 -17.11 7.04 5.63
CA SER A 63 -15.66 7.07 5.84
C SER A 63 -15.00 8.30 5.21
N THR A 64 -15.51 8.78 4.07
CA THR A 64 -15.00 9.98 3.38
C THR A 64 -15.28 11.24 4.21
N ASP A 65 -16.46 11.35 4.82
CA ASP A 65 -16.79 12.45 5.72
C ASP A 65 -15.96 12.44 7.01
N GLN A 66 -15.64 11.26 7.54
CA GLN A 66 -14.70 11.11 8.66
C GLN A 66 -13.27 11.54 8.29
N ILE A 67 -12.80 11.18 7.09
CA ILE A 67 -11.50 11.62 6.59
C ILE A 67 -11.48 13.14 6.42
N ARG A 68 -12.57 13.72 5.89
CA ARG A 68 -12.70 15.17 5.71
C ARG A 68 -12.68 15.92 7.02
N SER A 69 -13.41 15.44 8.04
CA SER A 69 -13.43 16.07 9.35
C SER A 69 -12.07 15.96 10.05
N ALA A 70 -11.42 14.79 9.99
CA ALA A 70 -10.07 14.59 10.51
C ALA A 70 -9.03 15.49 9.81
N TYR A 71 -9.17 15.70 8.50
CA TYR A 71 -8.32 16.61 7.75
C TYR A 71 -8.51 18.08 8.18
N ILE A 72 -9.77 18.53 8.31
CA ILE A 72 -10.07 19.89 8.79
C ILE A 72 -9.53 20.10 10.20
N GLN A 73 -9.67 19.11 11.08
CA GLN A 73 -9.14 19.17 12.44
C GLN A 73 -7.61 19.27 12.44
N ARG A 74 -6.91 18.40 11.71
CA ARG A 74 -5.44 18.45 11.61
C ARG A 74 -4.95 19.76 10.99
N LYS A 75 -5.68 20.30 10.01
CA LYS A 75 -5.35 21.61 9.41
C LYS A 75 -5.47 22.73 10.45
N ALA A 76 -6.54 22.73 11.25
CA ALA A 76 -6.73 23.71 12.33
C ALA A 76 -5.65 23.56 13.43
N GLU A 77 -5.27 22.32 13.78
CA GLU A 77 -4.17 22.04 14.70
C GLU A 77 -2.84 22.59 14.16
N LEU A 78 -2.54 22.36 12.87
CA LEU A 78 -1.33 22.89 12.22
C LEU A 78 -1.33 24.42 12.20
N GLU A 79 -2.45 25.07 11.87
CA GLU A 79 -2.54 26.54 11.91
C GLU A 79 -2.35 27.08 13.34
N ASN A 80 -2.89 26.41 14.35
CA ASN A 80 -2.68 26.77 15.74
C ASN A 80 -1.23 26.57 16.19
N THR A 81 -0.57 25.48 15.78
CA THR A 81 0.86 25.28 16.06
C THR A 81 1.72 26.33 15.36
N ARG A 82 1.37 26.71 14.12
CA ARG A 82 2.04 27.78 13.38
C ARG A 82 1.91 29.12 14.11
N LYS A 83 0.70 29.50 14.56
CA LYS A 83 0.49 30.73 15.35
C LYS A 83 1.26 30.71 16.68
N LYS A 84 1.33 29.54 17.34
CA LYS A 84 2.15 29.36 18.57
C LYS A 84 3.63 29.50 18.28
N LEU A 85 4.11 28.97 17.16
CA LEU A 85 5.50 29.14 16.72
C LEU A 85 5.78 30.60 16.36
N GLU A 86 4.91 31.26 15.61
CA GLU A 86 5.06 32.68 15.24
C GLU A 86 5.10 33.58 16.49
N SER A 87 4.25 33.34 17.49
CA SER A 87 4.28 34.07 18.76
C SER A 87 5.49 33.71 19.64
N ALA A 88 5.95 32.46 19.64
CA ALA A 88 7.18 32.07 20.32
C ALA A 88 8.41 32.70 19.65
N THR A 89 8.46 32.75 18.32
CA THR A 89 9.52 33.42 17.56
C THR A 89 9.51 34.92 17.79
N ALA A 90 8.34 35.56 17.88
CA ALA A 90 8.22 36.98 18.19
C ALA A 90 8.75 37.30 19.61
N ARG A 91 8.44 36.46 20.61
CA ARG A 91 9.00 36.58 21.96
C ARG A 91 10.51 36.36 22.01
N THR A 92 11.02 35.39 21.24
CA THR A 92 12.46 35.12 21.12
C THR A 92 13.19 36.27 20.42
N GLN A 93 12.53 36.94 19.46
CA GLN A 93 13.08 38.08 18.75
C GLN A 93 13.15 39.34 19.66
N GLU A 94 12.20 39.49 20.59
CA GLU A 94 12.20 40.57 21.58
C GLU A 94 13.29 40.37 22.66
N ASP A 95 13.52 39.14 23.12
CA ASP A 95 14.65 38.78 24.02
C ASP A 95 16.03 38.87 23.34
N SER A 96 16.10 38.77 22.01
CA SER A 96 17.36 38.86 21.26
C SER A 96 17.83 40.29 20.97
N ARG A 97 17.03 41.32 21.26
CA ARG A 97 17.36 42.73 21.00
C ARG A 97 18.48 43.30 21.92
N GLY A 98 18.93 42.51 22.89
CA GLY A 98 20.05 42.84 23.79
C GLY A 98 21.33 42.01 23.59
N LYS A 99 21.39 41.06 22.64
CA LYS A 99 22.58 40.25 22.38
C LYS A 99 22.83 40.08 20.89
N THR A 100 23.96 40.62 20.44
CA THR A 100 24.48 40.44 19.09
C THR A 100 24.61 38.95 18.75
N PRO A 101 24.22 38.51 17.54
CA PRO A 101 24.36 37.11 17.17
C PRO A 101 25.83 36.81 16.93
N SER A 102 26.42 36.02 17.82
CA SER A 102 27.52 35.14 17.44
C SER A 102 27.04 34.33 16.24
N SER A 103 27.72 34.53 15.11
CA SER A 103 27.61 33.71 13.90
C SER A 103 27.97 32.27 14.24
N GLY A 104 27.00 31.54 14.78
CA GLY A 104 27.01 30.10 14.89
C GLY A 104 26.27 29.55 13.68
N VAL A 105 26.94 29.55 12.52
CA VAL A 105 26.63 28.55 11.50
C VAL A 105 26.76 27.22 12.20
N ALA A 106 25.64 26.56 12.49
CA ALA A 106 25.61 25.20 12.96
C ALA A 106 26.17 24.33 11.84
N THR A 107 27.49 24.25 11.81
CA THR A 107 28.26 23.18 11.18
C THR A 107 27.81 21.93 11.91
N GLU A 108 26.89 21.17 11.31
CA GLU A 108 26.55 19.81 11.75
C GLU A 108 27.88 19.03 11.88
N LYS A 109 28.17 18.66 13.13
CA LYS A 109 29.52 18.43 13.65
C LYS A 109 30.03 17.02 13.27
N PRO A 110 31.34 16.82 13.10
CA PRO A 110 32.04 15.64 12.52
C PRO A 110 31.67 14.22 13.00
N LYS A 111 30.78 14.05 13.98
CA LYS A 111 30.33 12.74 14.49
C LYS A 111 29.49 11.97 13.46
N ASP A 112 28.59 12.64 12.74
CA ASP A 112 27.73 11.98 11.74
C ASP A 112 28.54 11.48 10.54
N ILE A 113 29.57 12.24 10.14
CA ILE A 113 30.48 11.86 9.05
C ILE A 113 31.31 10.62 9.43
N ALA A 114 31.75 10.53 10.68
CA ALA A 114 32.48 9.37 11.20
C ALA A 114 31.57 8.13 11.32
N ALA A 115 30.33 8.32 11.77
CA ALA A 115 29.35 7.24 11.86
C ALA A 115 29.00 6.68 10.46
N VAL A 116 28.75 7.55 9.48
CA VAL A 116 28.53 7.15 8.08
C VAL A 116 29.76 6.45 7.48
N ALA A 117 30.98 6.92 7.79
CA ALA A 117 32.20 6.25 7.34
C ALA A 117 32.32 4.82 7.91
N SER A 118 32.02 4.64 9.19
CA SER A 118 32.01 3.30 9.81
C SER A 118 30.94 2.38 9.23
N LEU A 119 29.76 2.90 8.90
CA LEU A 119 28.70 2.13 8.24
C LEU A 119 29.11 1.73 6.82
N MET A 120 29.75 2.62 6.06
CA MET A 120 30.28 2.30 4.73
C MET A 120 31.29 1.16 4.78
N GLU A 121 32.15 1.13 5.80
CA GLU A 121 33.12 0.04 6.00
C GLU A 121 32.43 -1.28 6.34
N LYS A 122 31.42 -1.27 7.21
CA LYS A 122 30.60 -2.47 7.48
C LYS A 122 29.90 -2.98 6.22
N ILE A 123 29.38 -2.07 5.39
CA ILE A 123 28.68 -2.39 4.14
C ILE A 123 29.65 -2.92 3.08
N SER A 124 30.88 -2.40 3.00
CA SER A 124 31.88 -2.91 2.05
C SER A 124 32.40 -4.30 2.44
N GLN A 125 32.40 -4.62 3.73
CA GLN A 125 32.65 -5.97 4.24
C GLN A 125 31.45 -6.91 4.07
N ALA A 126 30.25 -6.35 3.89
CA ALA A 126 29.06 -7.13 3.61
C ALA A 126 29.11 -7.68 2.18
N LYS A 127 28.77 -8.96 2.01
CA LYS A 127 28.59 -9.58 0.69
C LYS A 127 27.29 -9.11 0.06
N LEU A 128 27.23 -7.85 -0.36
CA LEU A 128 26.13 -7.33 -1.15
C LEU A 128 26.10 -8.00 -2.53
N PRO A 129 24.92 -8.17 -3.15
CA PRO A 129 24.81 -8.62 -4.53
C PRO A 129 25.59 -7.70 -5.48
N ALA A 130 26.21 -8.27 -6.52
CA ALA A 130 27.04 -7.52 -7.46
C ALA A 130 26.30 -6.38 -8.19
N TRP A 131 24.97 -6.45 -8.28
CA TRP A 131 24.14 -5.41 -8.86
C TRP A 131 23.87 -4.24 -7.90
N ALA A 132 24.16 -4.34 -6.60
CA ALA A 132 23.83 -3.30 -5.64
C ALA A 132 24.91 -2.21 -5.64
N ALA A 133 24.54 -0.98 -6.03
CA ALA A 133 25.42 0.17 -6.01
C ALA A 133 25.34 0.88 -4.65
N VAL A 134 26.48 1.16 -4.02
CA VAL A 134 26.52 1.85 -2.73
C VAL A 134 27.05 3.27 -2.93
N GLU A 135 26.25 4.25 -2.54
CA GLU A 135 26.61 5.68 -2.59
C GLU A 135 26.73 6.24 -1.17
N LYS A 136 27.82 6.97 -0.91
CA LYS A 136 28.01 7.70 0.34
C LYS A 136 27.33 9.07 0.26
N SER A 137 26.41 9.34 1.17
CA SER A 137 25.81 10.67 1.38
C SER A 137 26.32 11.27 2.70
N PRO A 138 26.33 12.59 2.90
CA PRO A 138 26.82 13.21 4.13
C PRO A 138 26.10 12.71 5.40
N THR A 139 24.82 12.35 5.27
CA THR A 139 23.94 11.99 6.40
C THR A 139 23.50 10.53 6.40
N ALA A 140 23.81 9.76 5.35
CA ALA A 140 23.34 8.40 5.21
C ALA A 140 24.20 7.57 4.24
N VAL A 141 24.11 6.25 4.35
CA VAL A 141 24.56 5.35 3.28
C VAL A 141 23.36 4.98 2.41
N ARG A 142 23.49 5.18 1.10
CA ARG A 142 22.45 4.85 0.13
C ARG A 142 22.84 3.59 -0.62
N VAL A 143 21.93 2.63 -0.71
CA VAL A 143 22.07 1.47 -1.59
C VAL A 143 21.03 1.60 -2.69
N LEU A 144 21.50 1.58 -3.94
CA LEU A 144 20.72 1.79 -5.14
C LEU A 144 20.73 0.53 -6.01
N PRO A 145 19.69 0.31 -6.82
CA PRO A 145 19.71 -0.69 -7.87
C PRO A 145 20.75 -0.29 -8.92
N GLY A 146 21.80 -1.09 -9.08
CA GLY A 146 22.81 -0.92 -10.12
C GLY A 146 22.53 -1.76 -11.36
N VAL A 147 23.56 -1.97 -12.16
CA VAL A 147 23.47 -2.71 -13.42
C VAL A 147 23.26 -4.19 -13.13
N GLY A 148 22.27 -4.81 -13.76
CA GLY A 148 21.97 -6.24 -13.61
C GLY A 148 20.89 -6.59 -12.57
N VAL A 149 20.22 -5.59 -11.98
CA VAL A 149 18.99 -5.85 -11.20
C VAL A 149 17.92 -6.45 -12.11
N PRO A 150 17.22 -7.52 -11.70
CA PRO A 150 16.12 -8.08 -12.47
C PRO A 150 15.06 -7.02 -12.79
N ALA A 151 14.50 -7.06 -13.99
CA ALA A 151 13.47 -6.10 -14.38
C ALA A 151 12.13 -6.38 -13.68
N GLY A 152 11.30 -5.35 -13.56
CA GLY A 152 9.93 -5.49 -13.07
C GLY A 152 9.84 -5.98 -11.62
N ASN A 153 8.87 -6.84 -11.33
CA ASN A 153 8.53 -7.28 -9.96
C ASN A 153 9.64 -8.09 -9.30
N GLU A 154 10.42 -8.85 -10.07
CA GLU A 154 11.55 -9.63 -9.54
C GLU A 154 12.63 -8.71 -8.99
N GLY A 155 12.87 -7.57 -9.62
CA GLY A 155 13.79 -6.54 -9.13
C GLY A 155 13.35 -5.97 -7.79
N PHE A 156 12.08 -5.64 -7.64
CA PHE A 156 11.52 -5.16 -6.36
C PHE A 156 11.60 -6.23 -5.27
N SER A 157 11.38 -7.49 -5.62
CA SER A 157 11.52 -8.61 -4.69
C SER A 157 12.98 -8.77 -4.22
N ALA A 158 13.92 -8.88 -5.16
CA ALA A 158 15.35 -8.99 -4.88
C ALA A 158 15.88 -7.80 -4.07
N PHE A 159 15.45 -6.57 -4.41
CA PHE A 159 15.85 -5.37 -3.70
C PHE A 159 15.28 -5.29 -2.28
N GLY A 160 14.00 -5.62 -2.09
CA GLY A 160 13.40 -5.69 -0.76
C GLY A 160 14.05 -6.76 0.12
N SER A 161 14.49 -7.88 -0.46
CA SER A 161 15.12 -8.97 0.29
C SER A 161 16.43 -8.59 0.98
N LEU A 162 17.12 -7.53 0.52
CA LEU A 162 18.31 -6.97 1.16
C LEU A 162 18.07 -6.54 2.61
N ALA A 163 16.82 -6.32 3.02
CA ALA A 163 16.46 -5.95 4.37
C ALA A 163 17.10 -6.85 5.45
N SER A 164 17.12 -8.17 5.25
CA SER A 164 17.71 -9.12 6.22
C SER A 164 19.22 -8.95 6.36
N LEU A 165 19.91 -8.66 5.25
CA LEU A 165 21.35 -8.40 5.26
C LEU A 165 21.65 -7.04 5.89
N LEU A 166 20.91 -5.99 5.52
CA LEU A 166 21.13 -4.63 6.03
C LEU A 166 20.80 -4.50 7.52
N THR A 167 19.73 -5.15 8.00
CA THR A 167 19.40 -5.22 9.45
C THR A 167 20.43 -5.98 10.27
N GLY A 168 21.16 -6.92 9.65
CA GLY A 168 22.24 -7.68 10.29
C GLY A 168 23.55 -6.91 10.42
N LEU A 169 23.75 -5.83 9.66
CA LEU A 169 25.01 -5.06 9.66
C LEU A 169 25.14 -4.14 10.88
N ASP A 170 24.05 -3.50 11.28
CA ASP A 170 24.05 -2.64 12.46
C ASP A 170 22.69 -2.64 13.15
N SER A 171 22.69 -3.09 14.40
CA SER A 171 21.49 -3.16 15.23
C SER A 171 20.97 -1.79 15.69
N THR A 172 21.78 -0.74 15.54
CA THR A 172 21.45 0.61 16.00
C THR A 172 20.98 1.54 14.88
N SER A 173 21.28 1.21 13.62
CA SER A 173 20.91 2.02 12.47
C SER A 173 19.42 1.93 12.12
N MET A 174 18.84 3.04 11.64
CA MET A 174 17.49 3.06 11.08
C MET A 174 17.56 2.83 9.57
N LEU A 175 16.69 1.95 9.05
CA LEU A 175 16.63 1.64 7.62
C LEU A 175 15.41 2.31 7.00
N GLU A 176 15.61 3.23 6.06
CA GLU A 176 14.55 3.79 5.23
C GLU A 176 14.51 3.06 3.88
N LEU A 177 13.35 2.54 3.52
CA LEU A 177 13.06 1.98 2.20
C LEU A 177 12.24 2.99 1.41
N ILE A 178 12.79 3.44 0.29
CA ILE A 178 12.20 4.54 -0.50
C ILE A 178 11.63 3.98 -1.80
N GLY A 179 10.33 4.16 -2.02
CA GLY A 179 9.67 3.96 -3.31
C GLY A 179 9.49 5.30 -4.01
N ARG A 180 10.06 5.45 -5.21
CA ARG A 180 10.07 6.72 -5.95
C ARG A 180 9.35 6.61 -7.29
N ALA A 181 8.61 7.65 -7.65
CA ALA A 181 8.10 7.86 -9.00
C ALA A 181 8.46 9.27 -9.51
N GLU A 182 8.59 9.39 -10.82
CA GLU A 182 8.82 10.69 -11.45
C GLU A 182 7.54 11.53 -11.42
N PRO A 183 7.64 12.86 -11.33
CA PRO A 183 6.47 13.74 -11.34
C PRO A 183 5.60 13.55 -12.60
N GLY A 184 4.29 13.42 -12.39
CA GLY A 184 3.29 13.14 -13.42
C GLY A 184 1.91 12.95 -12.77
N ASN A 185 0.88 12.76 -13.59
CA ASN A 185 -0.52 12.71 -13.13
C ASN A 185 -0.75 11.60 -12.08
N ASP A 186 -0.15 10.42 -12.26
CA ASP A 186 -0.33 9.26 -11.38
C ASP A 186 0.92 8.97 -10.52
N ALA A 187 1.79 9.98 -10.35
CA ALA A 187 3.09 9.79 -9.74
C ALA A 187 3.01 9.35 -8.28
N TRP A 188 2.06 9.90 -7.51
CA TRP A 188 1.88 9.54 -6.11
C TRP A 188 1.41 8.10 -5.95
N GLU A 189 0.39 7.69 -6.71
CA GLU A 189 -0.13 6.31 -6.71
C GLU A 189 0.95 5.33 -7.14
N THR A 190 1.70 5.66 -8.20
CA THR A 190 2.81 4.84 -8.69
C THR A 190 3.93 4.71 -7.64
N ALA A 191 4.27 5.79 -6.94
CA ALA A 191 5.29 5.78 -5.89
C ALA A 191 4.82 4.93 -4.70
N GLN A 192 3.54 5.06 -4.32
CA GLN A 192 2.92 4.31 -3.25
C GLN A 192 2.86 2.80 -3.55
N GLU A 193 2.46 2.41 -4.76
CA GLU A 193 2.47 1.00 -5.18
C GLU A 193 3.87 0.39 -5.11
N ARG A 194 4.88 1.11 -5.61
CA ARG A 194 6.28 0.65 -5.56
C ARG A 194 6.75 0.50 -4.11
N ALA A 195 6.46 1.49 -3.28
CA ALA A 195 6.80 1.47 -1.86
C ALA A 195 6.16 0.27 -1.14
N HIS A 196 4.88 -0.02 -1.38
CA HIS A 196 4.21 -1.18 -0.80
C HIS A 196 4.80 -2.51 -1.26
N ARG A 197 5.14 -2.66 -2.54
CA ARG A 197 5.79 -3.88 -3.06
C ARG A 197 7.15 -4.11 -2.40
N LEU A 198 7.94 -3.05 -2.26
CA LEU A 198 9.23 -3.08 -1.58
C LEU A 198 9.10 -3.48 -0.12
N LEU A 199 8.15 -2.86 0.60
CA LEU A 199 7.90 -3.17 2.00
C LEU A 199 7.48 -4.62 2.18
N SER A 200 6.51 -5.10 1.41
CA SER A 200 6.03 -6.49 1.50
C SER A 200 7.16 -7.50 1.26
N SER A 201 8.07 -7.22 0.31
CA SER A 201 9.25 -8.08 0.10
C SER A 201 10.22 -8.04 1.28
N ALA A 202 10.49 -6.85 1.81
CA ALA A 202 11.37 -6.67 2.96
C ALA A 202 10.83 -7.37 4.23
N GLU A 203 9.53 -7.26 4.49
CA GLU A 203 8.87 -7.93 5.61
C GLU A 203 8.93 -9.45 5.51
N LYS A 204 8.73 -10.00 4.31
CA LYS A 204 8.89 -11.45 4.04
C LYS A 204 10.31 -11.93 4.35
N SER A 205 11.32 -11.13 3.99
CA SER A 205 12.73 -11.44 4.28
C SER A 205 13.04 -11.41 5.79
N LEU A 206 12.41 -10.50 6.53
CA LEU A 206 12.66 -10.28 7.95
C LEU A 206 11.88 -11.16 8.92
N LYS A 207 10.98 -12.04 8.42
CA LYS A 207 10.22 -13.01 9.22
C LYS A 207 9.60 -12.41 10.51
N GLY A 208 9.10 -11.18 10.44
CA GLY A 208 8.42 -10.51 11.57
C GLY A 208 9.27 -9.52 12.38
N GLN A 209 10.54 -9.27 12.05
CA GLN A 209 11.35 -8.22 12.67
C GLN A 209 11.23 -6.86 11.95
N THR A 210 10.00 -6.36 11.77
CA THR A 210 9.71 -5.21 10.89
C THR A 210 9.95 -3.84 11.52
N GLY A 211 10.12 -3.77 12.84
CA GLY A 211 10.17 -2.51 13.60
C GLY A 211 11.32 -1.55 13.25
N ARG A 212 12.28 -1.97 12.41
CA ARG A 212 13.46 -1.16 12.01
C ARG A 212 13.39 -0.56 10.62
N ILE A 213 12.38 -0.92 9.81
CA ILE A 213 12.21 -0.36 8.47
C ILE A 213 11.18 0.77 8.52
N ARG A 214 11.57 1.94 8.02
CA ARG A 214 10.65 3.03 7.69
C ARG A 214 10.38 3.05 6.20
N LEU A 215 9.11 3.11 5.82
CA LEU A 215 8.74 3.34 4.43
C LEU A 215 8.70 4.84 4.13
N ARG A 216 9.30 5.25 3.00
CA ARG A 216 9.27 6.64 2.52
C ARG A 216 8.82 6.65 1.05
N ILE A 217 7.87 7.53 0.74
CA ILE A 217 7.31 7.68 -0.61
C ILE A 217 7.80 9.02 -1.15
N GLU A 218 8.41 9.02 -2.33
CA GLU A 218 8.95 10.23 -2.94
C GLU A 218 8.47 10.41 -4.39
N VAL A 219 8.04 11.63 -4.73
CA VAL A 219 7.70 12.04 -6.10
C VAL A 219 8.76 13.01 -6.59
N VAL A 220 9.90 12.46 -7.00
CA VAL A 220 11.09 13.19 -7.44
C VAL A 220 11.76 12.41 -8.57
N LYS A 221 12.47 13.07 -9.47
CA LYS A 221 13.31 12.36 -10.45
C LYS A 221 14.42 11.58 -9.76
N GLY A 222 14.68 10.35 -10.20
CA GLY A 222 15.77 9.52 -9.67
C GLY A 222 15.48 8.02 -9.65
N PRO A 223 16.32 7.22 -8.97
CA PRO A 223 16.17 5.77 -8.92
C PRO A 223 14.82 5.38 -8.30
N ARG A 224 14.17 4.37 -8.90
CA ARG A 224 12.80 3.95 -8.54
C ARG A 224 12.70 3.33 -7.14
N MET A 225 13.80 2.81 -6.62
CA MET A 225 13.92 2.17 -5.32
C MET A 225 15.28 2.54 -4.71
N GLU A 226 15.30 2.81 -3.41
CA GLU A 226 16.51 3.19 -2.67
C GLU A 226 16.40 2.66 -1.23
N TRP A 227 17.48 2.06 -0.72
CA TRP A 227 17.68 1.84 0.70
C TRP A 227 18.53 2.98 1.24
N ARG A 228 18.10 3.61 2.33
CA ARG A 228 18.87 4.63 3.02
C ARG A 228 19.09 4.19 4.46
N ILE A 229 20.35 4.07 4.85
CA ILE A 229 20.79 3.61 6.17
C ILE A 229 21.22 4.85 6.94
N LEU A 230 20.43 5.21 7.95
CA LEU A 230 20.68 6.34 8.82
C LEU A 230 21.44 5.85 10.06
N PRO A 231 22.57 6.48 10.42
CA PRO A 231 23.20 6.28 11.72
C PRO A 231 22.21 6.50 12.87
N ALA A 232 22.38 5.81 14.00
CA ALA A 232 21.52 5.95 15.18
C ALA A 232 21.40 7.40 15.68
N ASP A 233 22.48 8.18 15.56
CA ASP A 233 22.53 9.59 15.99
C ASP A 233 21.89 10.54 14.96
N ALA A 234 21.68 10.08 13.73
CA ALA A 234 20.98 10.79 12.66
C ALA A 234 19.47 10.51 12.69
N THR A 235 18.89 10.32 13.88
CA THR A 235 17.44 10.38 14.03
C THR A 235 16.97 11.70 13.43
N PRO A 236 16.08 11.70 12.43
CA PRO A 236 15.41 12.94 12.04
C PRO A 236 14.70 13.43 13.29
N SER A 237 15.05 14.64 13.75
CA SER A 237 14.48 15.32 14.91
C SER A 237 13.03 14.91 15.11
N ALA A 238 12.83 13.95 16.03
CA ALA A 238 11.53 13.72 16.59
C ALA A 238 11.25 14.96 17.42
N ASN A 239 10.10 15.58 17.15
CA ASN A 239 9.41 16.57 17.96
C ASN A 239 9.93 16.62 19.42
N PRO A 240 10.29 17.79 19.97
CA PRO A 240 11.00 17.87 21.24
C PRO A 240 10.22 17.15 22.34
N GLU A 241 10.94 16.24 23.00
CA GLU A 241 10.56 15.55 24.22
C GLU A 241 9.82 16.50 25.17
N ALA A 242 8.57 16.16 25.48
CA ALA A 242 7.94 16.63 26.69
C ALA A 242 8.74 16.06 27.88
N LYS A 243 9.57 16.91 28.51
CA LYS A 243 10.16 16.62 29.82
C LYS A 243 9.04 16.27 30.82
N PRO A 244 9.21 15.25 31.66
CA PRO A 244 8.35 15.07 32.82
C PRO A 244 8.80 16.05 33.89
N THR A 245 8.07 17.15 34.09
CA THR A 245 8.26 17.98 35.28
C THR A 245 7.52 17.35 36.45
N HIS A 246 8.27 16.59 37.25
CA HIS A 246 7.98 16.41 38.68
C HIS A 246 8.22 17.74 39.39
N LYS A 247 7.16 18.33 39.96
CA LYS A 247 7.07 18.92 41.30
C LYS A 247 5.70 19.56 41.47
#